data_AF-A0A2Z6S1L7-F1
#
_entry.id   AF-A0A2Z6S1L7-F1
#
_cell.length_a   1.000
_cell.length_b   1.000
_cell.length_c   1.000
_cell.angle_alpha   90.00
_cell.angle_beta   90.00
_cell.angle_gamma   90.00
#
_symmetry.space_group_name_H-M   'P 1'
#
loop_
_entity.id
_entity.type
_entity.pdbx_description
1 polymer ?
#
loop_
_entity_poly.entity_id
_entity_poly.type
_entity_poly.pdbx_seq_one_letter_code
_entity_poly.pdbx_strand_id
1 'polypeptide(L)'
;MSQYLLTGGFRWLDLNNLPDIHFISPTAKRGSVWKVKLKYPDHLHPSHNDYPLCPECRIVKHNELSPHQNKDLIDKLSGAKSLKQKN
;
A
#
# COMPACT_ATOMS: atom_id res chain seq x y z
N MET A 1 -9.42 -6.75 10.15
CA MET A 1 -10.87 -6.40 10.07
C MET A 1 -10.98 -4.88 10.07
N SER A 2 -11.63 -4.29 9.07
CA SER A 2 -11.76 -2.84 8.91
C SER A 2 -13.14 -2.40 9.39
N GLN A 3 -13.22 -1.43 10.30
CA GLN A 3 -14.50 -0.89 10.77
C GLN A 3 -15.12 0.03 9.71
N TYR A 4 -16.45 0.11 9.67
CA TYR A 4 -17.17 1.02 8.78
C TYR A 4 -16.92 2.47 9.16
N LEU A 5 -16.61 3.30 8.16
CA LEU A 5 -16.45 4.74 8.34
C LEU A 5 -17.82 5.42 8.50
N LEU A 6 -17.85 6.50 9.29
CA LEU A 6 -19.04 7.33 9.47
C LEU A 6 -19.46 7.92 8.12
N THR A 7 -20.73 7.75 7.74
CA THR A 7 -21.24 8.14 6.42
C THR A 7 -21.98 9.48 6.42
N GLY A 8 -22.27 10.08 7.58
CA GLY A 8 -22.98 11.37 7.65
C GLY A 8 -23.26 11.86 9.07
N GLY A 9 -23.96 13.00 9.17
CA GLY A 9 -24.35 13.62 10.45
C GLY A 9 -23.23 14.39 11.14
N PHE A 10 -22.20 14.81 10.40
CA PHE A 10 -21.08 15.57 10.94
C PHE A 10 -21.48 16.98 11.34
N ARG A 11 -20.99 17.41 12.51
CA ARG A 11 -21.10 18.78 12.99
C ARG A 11 -19.74 19.24 13.47
N TRP A 12 -19.35 20.45 13.08
CA TRP A 12 -18.15 21.09 13.59
C TRP A 12 -18.33 21.46 15.06
N LEU A 13 -17.31 21.18 15.86
CA LEU A 13 -17.23 21.59 17.27
C LEU A 13 -16.13 22.64 17.41
N ASP A 14 -16.40 23.65 18.24
CA ASP A 14 -15.39 24.64 18.62
C ASP A 14 -14.34 24.01 19.52
N LEU A 15 -13.11 24.51 19.45
CA LEU A 15 -11.98 23.98 20.21
C LEU A 15 -12.20 24.02 21.73
N ASN A 16 -12.99 24.99 22.22
CA ASN A 16 -13.28 25.16 23.63
C ASN A 16 -14.20 24.07 24.21
N ASN A 17 -14.92 23.35 23.34
CA ASN A 17 -15.92 22.34 23.72
C ASN A 17 -15.52 20.93 23.26
N LEU A 18 -14.22 20.69 23.02
CA LEU A 18 -13.74 19.38 22.60
C LEU A 18 -13.74 18.42 23.80
N PRO A 19 -14.47 17.29 23.72
CA PRO A 19 -14.36 16.24 24.73
C PRO A 19 -12.99 15.60 24.65
N ASP A 20 -12.40 15.21 25.78
CA ASP A 20 -11.13 14.48 25.75
C ASP A 20 -11.32 13.10 25.07
N ILE A 21 -10.48 12.86 24.05
CA ILE A 21 -10.53 11.69 23.18
C ILE A 21 -10.37 10.38 23.95
N HIS A 22 -9.66 10.40 25.08
CA HIS A 22 -9.43 9.21 25.90
C HIS A 22 -10.69 8.72 26.62
N PHE A 23 -11.70 9.57 26.78
CA PHE A 23 -12.98 9.20 27.42
C PHE A 23 -14.05 8.74 26.43
N ILE A 24 -13.78 8.79 25.13
CA ILE A 24 -14.74 8.37 24.11
C ILE A 24 -14.72 6.84 24.00
N SER A 25 -15.84 6.20 24.32
CA SER A 25 -15.98 4.74 24.16
C SER A 25 -15.82 4.30 22.70
N PRO A 26 -15.08 3.22 22.41
CA PRO A 26 -15.01 2.62 21.07
C PRO A 26 -16.38 2.17 20.53
N THR A 27 -17.35 1.91 21.42
CA THR A 27 -18.72 1.49 21.07
C THR A 27 -19.74 2.61 21.21
N ALA A 28 -19.28 3.87 21.29
CA ALA A 28 -20.16 5.02 21.40
C ALA A 28 -21.13 5.10 20.20
N LYS A 29 -22.39 5.44 20.48
CA LYS A 29 -23.43 5.62 19.46
C LYS A 29 -23.09 6.71 18.43
N ARG A 30 -22.26 7.70 18.82
CA ARG A 30 -21.73 8.73 17.93
C ARG A 30 -20.21 8.75 18.05
N GLY A 31 -19.53 8.71 16.91
CA GLY A 31 -18.09 8.88 16.81
C GLY A 31 -17.70 10.34 16.53
N SER A 32 -16.40 10.58 16.44
CA SER A 32 -15.82 11.88 16.09
C SER A 32 -14.60 11.68 15.18
N VAL A 33 -14.32 12.67 14.34
CA VAL A 33 -13.14 12.69 13.45
C VAL A 33 -12.26 13.84 13.88
N TRP A 34 -10.98 13.54 14.11
CA TRP A 34 -10.03 14.48 14.69
C TRP A 34 -8.94 14.83 13.69
N LYS A 35 -8.69 16.13 13.52
CA LYS A 35 -7.52 16.63 12.82
C LYS A 35 -6.45 16.95 13.85
N VAL A 36 -5.48 16.04 14.00
CA VAL A 36 -4.39 16.15 14.97
C VAL A 36 -3.04 16.27 14.28
N LYS A 37 -2.09 16.94 14.95
CA LYS A 37 -0.66 16.83 14.61
C LYS A 37 -0.07 15.74 15.49
N LEU A 38 0.30 14.61 14.90
CA LEU A 38 1.03 13.56 15.59
C LEU A 38 2.53 13.81 15.42
N LYS A 39 3.29 13.69 16.51
CA LYS A 39 4.74 13.56 16.45
C LYS A 39 5.06 12.08 16.51
N TYR A 40 5.88 11.61 15.60
CA TYR A 40 6.38 10.25 15.63
C TYR A 40 7.44 10.13 16.74
N PRO A 41 7.30 9.21 17.70
CA PRO A 41 8.28 9.05 18.77
C PRO A 41 9.65 8.59 18.27
N ASP A 42 10.72 9.27 18.70
CA ASP A 42 12.07 9.03 18.17
C ASP A 42 12.58 7.60 18.38
N HIS A 43 12.22 6.98 19.50
CA HIS A 43 12.60 5.62 19.86
C HIS A 43 11.98 4.53 18.95
N LEU A 44 10.94 4.86 18.18
CA LEU A 44 10.34 3.95 17.20
C LEU A 44 11.07 3.98 15.84
N HIS A 45 11.95 4.95 15.60
CA HIS A 45 12.73 4.99 14.35
C HIS A 45 13.63 3.76 14.19
N PRO A 46 14.42 3.35 15.20
CA PRO A 46 15.29 2.18 15.06
C PRO A 46 14.52 0.86 14.99
N SER A 47 13.39 0.72 15.70
CA SER A 47 12.61 -0.53 15.74
C SER A 47 11.78 -0.76 14.47
N HIS A 48 11.42 0.30 13.76
CA HIS A 48 10.71 0.22 12.47
C HIS A 48 11.64 0.49 11.28
N ASN A 49 12.95 0.53 11.51
CA ASN A 49 13.95 0.47 10.45
C ASN A 49 14.11 -0.97 9.94
N ASP A 50 12.99 -1.66 9.69
CA ASP A 50 13.00 -2.85 8.88
C ASP A 50 13.56 -2.41 7.54
N TYR A 51 14.69 -2.99 7.13
CA TYR A 51 15.33 -2.70 5.85
C TYR A 51 14.25 -2.76 4.78
N PRO A 52 13.79 -1.62 4.23
CA PRO A 52 12.80 -1.69 3.19
C PRO A 52 13.56 -2.33 2.04
N LEU A 53 13.22 -3.57 1.71
CA LEU A 53 13.59 -4.15 0.43
C LEU A 53 12.86 -3.27 -0.59
N CYS A 54 13.48 -2.13 -0.90
CA CYS A 54 13.01 -1.21 -1.90
C CYS A 54 12.92 -2.05 -3.16
N PRO A 55 11.74 -2.19 -3.79
CA PRO A 55 11.64 -2.95 -5.00
C PRO A 55 12.57 -2.31 -6.03
N GLU A 56 13.68 -2.98 -6.33
CA GLU A 56 14.65 -2.50 -7.30
C GLU A 56 14.02 -2.58 -8.69
N CYS A 57 13.92 -1.45 -9.38
CA CYS A 57 13.58 -1.43 -10.80
C CYS A 57 14.76 -2.01 -11.59
N ARG A 58 14.77 -3.32 -11.79
CA ARG A 58 15.79 -4.02 -12.58
C ARG A 58 15.17 -4.82 -13.71
N ILE A 59 15.85 -4.84 -14.84
CA ILE A 59 15.51 -5.72 -15.96
C ILE A 59 16.11 -7.10 -15.65
N VAL A 60 15.25 -8.12 -15.65
CA VAL A 60 15.66 -9.52 -15.45
C VAL A 60 16.50 -9.97 -16.65
N LYS A 61 17.68 -10.52 -16.39
CA LYS A 61 18.57 -11.07 -17.43
C LYS A 61 18.07 -12.46 -17.86
N HIS A 62 18.40 -12.86 -19.09
CA HIS A 62 17.95 -14.14 -19.65
C HIS A 62 18.41 -15.37 -18.84
N ASN A 63 19.58 -15.29 -18.19
CA ASN A 63 20.12 -16.35 -17.34
C ASN A 63 19.44 -16.45 -15.95
N GLU A 64 18.65 -15.46 -15.57
CA GLU A 64 17.86 -15.45 -14.32
C GLU A 64 16.43 -15.99 -14.54
N LEU A 65 16.05 -16.25 -15.79
CA LEU A 65 14.75 -16.79 -16.14
C LEU A 65 14.68 -18.29 -15.83
N SER A 66 13.52 -18.74 -15.36
CA SER A 66 13.29 -20.17 -15.10
C SER A 66 13.25 -20.97 -16.41
N PRO A 67 13.47 -22.30 -16.35
CA PRO A 67 13.45 -23.15 -17.55
C PRO A 67 12.16 -23.04 -18.37
N HIS A 68 11.00 -22.91 -17.70
CA HIS A 68 9.69 -22.74 -18.35
C HIS A 68 9.57 -21.38 -19.06
N GLN A 69 10.14 -20.31 -18.49
CA GLN A 69 10.17 -19.01 -19.14
C GLN A 69 11.06 -19.02 -20.37
N ASN A 70 12.26 -19.62 -20.25
CA ASN A 70 13.25 -19.64 -21.32
C ASN A 70 12.85 -20.50 -22.51
N LYS A 71 12.19 -21.64 -22.30
CA LYS A 71 11.86 -22.58 -23.36
C LYS A 71 10.42 -22.42 -23.85
N ASP A 72 9.44 -22.48 -22.96
CA ASP A 72 8.05 -22.60 -23.39
C ASP A 72 7.40 -21.25 -23.65
N LEU A 73 7.64 -20.26 -22.80
CA LEU A 73 6.97 -18.96 -22.90
C LEU A 73 7.61 -18.07 -23.96
N ILE A 74 8.94 -17.98 -24.02
CA ILE A 74 9.62 -17.18 -25.04
C ILE A 74 9.31 -17.73 -26.44
N ASP A 75 9.35 -19.05 -26.66
CA ASP A 75 9.05 -19.63 -27.98
C ASP A 75 7.59 -19.39 -28.39
N LYS A 76 6.63 -19.58 -27.47
CA LYS A 76 5.21 -19.30 -27.73
C LYS A 76 4.93 -17.82 -28.04
N LEU A 77 5.63 -16.90 -27.37
CA LEU A 77 5.43 -15.46 -27.53
C LEU A 77 6.22 -14.88 -28.72
N SER A 78 7.37 -15.48 -29.06
CA SER A 78 8.20 -15.09 -30.21
C SER A 78 7.69 -15.64 -31.54
N GLY A 79 6.84 -16.68 -31.50
CA GLY A 79 6.18 -17.28 -32.67
C GLY A 79 5.26 -16.37 -33.50
N ALA A 80 5.13 -15.08 -33.16
CA ALA A 80 4.36 -14.09 -33.93
C ALA A 80 5.20 -13.27 -34.93
N LYS A 81 6.47 -13.60 -35.18
CA LYS A 81 7.28 -12.96 -36.24
C LYS A 81 7.95 -13.99 -37.16
N SER A 82 7.16 -14.61 -38.02
CA SER A 82 7.67 -15.15 -39.29
C SER A 82 6.82 -14.66 -40.45
N LEU A 83 6.89 -13.34 -40.69
CA LEU A 83 6.48 -12.76 -41.97
C LEU A 83 7.67 -12.83 -42.92
N LYS A 84 7.60 -13.85 -43.79
CA LYS A 84 8.22 -13.98 -45.12
C LYS A 84 9.23 -12.90 -45.51
N GLN A 85 10.48 -13.29 -45.65
CA GLN A 85 11.26 -12.83 -46.80
C GLN A 85 11.24 -13.94 -47.85
N LYS A 86 10.35 -13.78 -48.82
CA LYS A 86 10.50 -14.39 -50.14
C LYS A 86 11.72 -13.75 -50.79
N ASN A 87 12.67 -14.56 -51.25
CA ASN A 87 13.37 -14.42 -52.51
C ASN A 87 13.98 -15.78 -52.85
#